data_AF-A0A935BHI0-F1
#
_entry.id   AF-A0A935BHI0-F1
#
_cell.length_a   1.000
_cell.length_b   1.000
_cell.length_c   1.000
_cell.angle_alpha   90.00
_cell.angle_beta   90.00
_cell.angle_gamma   90.00
#
_symmetry.space_group_name_H-M   'P 1'
#
loop_
_entity.id
_entity.type
_entity.pdbx_description
1 polymer ?
#
loop_
_entity_poly.entity_id
_entity_poly.type
_entity_poly.pdbx_seq_one_letter_code
_entity_poly.pdbx_strand_id
1 'polypeptide(L)' 'MERLKQVVSSNVGRSASGIRDKVESALSDFTGTAAPNDDITLVIVKKL' A
#
# COMPACT_ATOMS: atom_id res chain seq x y z
N MET A 1 2.51 11.94 -2.80
CA MET A 1 1.93 11.61 -1.48
C MET A 1 0.44 11.29 -1.52
N GLU A 2 -0.37 12.00 -2.33
CA GLU A 2 -1.84 11.79 -2.34
C GLU A 2 -2.30 10.37 -2.72
N ARG A 3 -1.58 9.68 -3.62
CA ARG A 3 -1.96 8.33 -4.08
C ARG A 3 -1.97 7.29 -2.96
N LEU A 4 -0.91 7.23 -2.15
CA LEU A 4 -0.85 6.30 -1.02
C LEU A 4 -1.94 6.61 0.01
N LYS A 5 -2.13 7.90 0.32
CA LYS A 5 -3.17 8.35 1.25
C LYS A 5 -4.56 7.93 0.78
N GLN A 6 -4.85 8.05 -0.51
CA GLN A 6 -6.11 7.61 -1.12
C GLN A 6 -6.30 6.08 -1.05
N VAL A 7 -5.25 5.30 -1.32
CA VAL A 7 -5.31 3.83 -1.22
C VAL A 7 -5.60 3.40 0.22
N VAL A 8 -4.93 4.00 1.20
CA VAL A 8 -5.17 3.70 2.61
C VAL A 8 -6.58 4.13 3.03
N SER A 9 -6.98 5.38 2.73
CA SER A 9 -8.29 5.93 3.15
C SER A 9 -9.46 5.15 2.57
N SER A 10 -9.36 4.68 1.33
CA SER A 10 -10.41 3.90 0.67
C SER A 10 -10.53 2.47 1.19
N ASN A 11 -9.54 2.00 1.96
CA ASN A 11 -9.46 0.62 2.45
C ASN A 11 -9.43 0.50 3.98
N VAL A 12 -9.68 1.58 4.72
CA VAL A 12 -9.65 1.59 6.20
C VAL A 12 -10.59 0.57 6.85
N GLY A 13 -11.64 0.13 6.16
CA GLY A 13 -12.56 -0.91 6.63
C GLY A 13 -11.97 -2.32 6.63
N ARG A 14 -10.89 -2.58 5.88
CA ARG A 14 -10.26 -3.91 5.76
C ARG A 14 -9.39 -4.26 6.98
N SER A 15 -9.01 -5.52 7.11
CA SER A 15 -7.97 -5.94 8.05
C SER A 15 -6.63 -5.25 7.75
N ALA A 16 -5.69 -5.27 8.70
CA ALA A 16 -4.33 -4.76 8.46
C ALA A 16 -3.66 -5.44 7.25
N SER A 17 -3.82 -6.77 7.12
CA SER A 17 -3.37 -7.52 5.94
C SER A 17 -4.04 -7.04 4.65
N GLY A 18 -5.36 -6.86 4.66
CA GLY A 18 -6.08 -6.39 3.46
C GLY A 18 -5.73 -4.97 3.03
N ILE A 19 -5.27 -4.10 3.94
CA ILE A 19 -4.71 -2.79 3.59
C ILE A 19 -3.32 -2.96 2.96
N ARG A 20 -2.47 -3.83 3.54
CA ARG A 20 -1.13 -4.12 3.01
C ARG A 20 -1.21 -4.61 1.56
N ASP A 21 -2.06 -5.60 1.30
CA ASP A 21 -2.22 -6.18 -0.04
C ASP A 21 -2.63 -5.10 -1.07
N LYS A 22 -3.47 -4.13 -0.66
CA LYS A 22 -3.89 -3.02 -1.55
C LYS A 22 -2.78 -2.00 -1.79
N VAL A 23 -1.95 -1.73 -0.80
CA VAL A 23 -0.77 -0.87 -0.98
C VAL A 23 0.25 -1.53 -1.90
N GLU A 24 0.52 -2.83 -1.71
CA GLU A 24 1.42 -3.61 -2.57
C GLU A 24 0.92 -3.68 -4.03
N SER A 25 -0.38 -3.95 -4.23
CA SER A 25 -1.00 -3.93 -5.56
C SER A 25 -0.88 -2.55 -6.22
N ALA A 26 -1.20 -1.46 -5.51
CA ALA A 26 -1.11 -0.11 -6.06
C ALA A 26 0.34 0.31 -6.37
N LEU A 27 1.31 -0.16 -5.58
CA LEU A 27 2.73 -0.01 -5.87
C LEU A 27 3.10 -0.74 -7.16
N SER A 28 2.70 -2.01 -7.30
CA SER A 28 2.96 -2.81 -8.51
C SER A 28 2.35 -2.17 -9.75
N ASP A 29 1.10 -1.69 -9.67
CA ASP A 29 0.42 -1.02 -10.79
C ASP A 29 1.11 0.30 -11.16
N PHE A 30 1.67 1.00 -10.17
CA PHE A 30 2.38 2.25 -10.38
C PHE A 30 3.79 2.06 -10.95
N THR A 31 4.55 1.09 -10.45
CA THR A 31 5.91 0.81 -10.92
C THR A 31 5.90 0.15 -12.29
N GLY A 32 4.87 -0.64 -12.62
CA GLY A 32 4.80 -1.37 -13.88
C GLY A 32 6.02 -2.28 -14.06
N THR A 33 6.85 -1.98 -15.06
CA THR A 33 8.11 -2.70 -15.34
C THR A 33 9.37 -1.94 -14.89
N ALA A 34 9.23 -0.81 -14.19
CA ALA A 34 10.37 -0.05 -13.70
C ALA A 34 11.09 -0.83 -12.59
N ALA A 35 12.42 -0.87 -12.65
CA ALA A 35 13.22 -1.50 -11.62
C ALA A 35 13.05 -0.76 -10.28
N PRO A 36 13.00 -1.47 -9.14
CA PRO A 36 13.04 -0.84 -7.82
C PRO A 36 14.34 -0.05 -7.66
N ASN A 37 14.21 1.23 -7.31
CA ASN A 37 15.38 2.10 -7.07
C ASN A 37 15.89 2.00 -5.62
N ASP A 38 15.03 1.62 -4.67
CA ASP A 38 15.32 1.55 -3.23
C ASP A 38 14.51 0.44 -2.54
N ASP A 39 14.99 -0.01 -1.38
CA ASP A 39 14.26 -0.95 -0.51
C ASP A 39 13.11 -0.24 0.23
N ILE A 40 11.92 -0.84 0.20
CA ILE A 40 10.73 -0.32 0.88
C ILE A 40 10.30 -1.28 1.98
N THR A 41 10.17 -0.77 3.22
CA THR A 41 9.56 -1.52 4.34
C THR A 41 8.21 -0.89 4.71
N LEU A 42 7.14 -1.69 4.71
CA LEU A 42 5.79 -1.27 5.08
C LEU A 42 5.31 -2.01 6.34
N VAL A 43 4.94 -1.27 7.37
CA VAL A 43 4.34 -1.81 8.61
C VAL A 43 2.94 -1.23 8.76
N ILE A 44 1.94 -2.10 8.93
CA ILE A 44 0.55 -1.69 9.15
C ILE A 44 0.07 -2.25 10.49
N VAL A 45 -0.29 -1.33 11.39
CA VAL A 45 -0.93 -1.66 12.66
C VAL A 45 -2.36 -1.17 12.61
N LYS A 46 -3.31 -2.08 12.81
CA LYS A 46 -4.72 -1.73 12.96
C LYS A 46 -5.18 -2.13 14.35
N LYS A 47 -5.66 -1.14 15.11
CA LYS A 47 -6.38 -1.38 16.36
C LYS A 47 -7.79 -1.85 16.00
N LEU A 48 -8.17 -3.01 16.53
CA LEU A 48 -9.53 -3.54 16.42
C LEU A 48 -10.48 -2.78 17.34
#